data_AF-A0A8H7QLA4-F1
#
_entry.id   AF-A0A8H7QLA4-F1
#
_cell.length_a   1.000
_cell.length_b   1.000
_cell.length_c   1.000
_cell.angle_alpha   90.00
_cell.angle_beta   90.00
_cell.angle_gamma   90.00
#
_symmetry.space_group_name_H-M   'P 1'
#
loop_
_entity.id
_entity.type
_entity.pdbx_description
1 polymer ?
#
loop_
_entity_poly.entity_id
_entity_poly.type
_entity_poly.pdbx_seq_one_letter_code
_entity_poly.pdbx_strand_id
1 'polypeptide(L)'
;MSSPPQLTANDLLQSYTNYERYHPNNRINLRILIPRSYSGKIIGPQGKTIQGITNFYHVFLQFSTYESSRRSMRLFHMRGKSEDCANACTNCLELLIKGFNDPIVNGMDFILPDLFINFLKEGGKKQNGKNIFQDMAEQTNTEIRIMSRFLPNSTERIVRISIPTGDEYIRNFYHAVKLLTQQLEENITLVMCAPGNKFYKQEVEDDLVFTDIVPSRDEDDEIYCELSTRAQQYMQYNTI
;
A
#
# COMPACT_ATOMS: atom_id res chain seq x y z
N MET A 1 -1.87 7.42 -33.23
CA MET A 1 -1.17 6.77 -32.11
C MET A 1 0.30 7.14 -32.22
N SER A 2 0.80 7.99 -31.33
CA SER A 2 2.22 8.33 -31.27
C SER A 2 2.99 7.11 -30.79
N SER A 3 4.08 6.75 -31.49
CA SER A 3 4.99 5.69 -31.07
C SER A 3 5.45 5.95 -29.63
N PRO A 4 5.58 4.90 -28.78
CA PRO A 4 6.14 5.08 -27.45
C PRO A 4 7.53 5.73 -27.55
N PRO A 5 7.88 6.65 -26.65
CA PRO A 5 9.15 7.34 -26.68
C PRO A 5 10.29 6.31 -26.69
N GLN A 6 11.25 6.48 -27.60
CA GLN A 6 12.42 5.60 -27.66
C GLN A 6 13.24 5.79 -26.38
N LEU A 7 13.30 4.72 -25.58
CA LEU A 7 14.11 4.68 -24.37
C LEU A 7 15.59 4.66 -24.75
N THR A 8 16.35 5.57 -24.16
CA THR A 8 17.80 5.65 -24.37
C THR A 8 18.53 4.75 -23.37
N ALA A 9 19.78 4.42 -23.69
CA ALA A 9 20.66 3.73 -22.74
C ALA A 9 20.83 4.50 -21.41
N ASN A 10 20.78 5.84 -21.46
CA ASN A 10 20.84 6.68 -20.26
C ASN A 10 19.60 6.54 -19.39
N ASP A 11 18.41 6.39 -19.97
CA ASP A 11 17.17 6.19 -19.22
C ASP A 11 17.23 4.88 -18.41
N LEU A 12 17.78 3.82 -19.02
CA LEU A 12 17.99 2.53 -18.35
C LEU A 12 19.04 2.62 -17.24
N LEU A 13 20.17 3.30 -17.49
CA LEU A 13 21.23 3.52 -16.50
C LEU A 13 20.76 4.35 -15.30
N GLN A 14 19.97 5.41 -15.53
CA GLN A 14 19.39 6.21 -14.45
C GLN A 14 18.41 5.40 -13.61
N SER A 15 17.61 4.56 -14.27
CA SER A 15 16.68 3.65 -13.61
C SER A 15 17.40 2.61 -12.74
N TYR A 16 18.47 2.02 -13.27
CA TYR A 16 19.29 1.05 -12.55
C TYR A 16 20.08 1.70 -11.38
N THR A 17 20.58 2.93 -11.56
CA THR A 17 21.25 3.68 -10.49
C THR A 17 20.29 4.05 -9.37
N ASN A 18 19.04 4.43 -9.71
CA ASN A 18 17.99 4.64 -8.71
C ASN A 18 17.72 3.33 -7.95
N TYR A 19 17.61 2.21 -8.66
CA TYR A 19 17.44 0.89 -8.04
C TYR A 19 18.57 0.53 -7.08
N GLU A 20 19.83 0.63 -7.48
CA GLU A 20 20.96 0.31 -6.57
C GLU A 20 21.00 1.25 -5.36
N ARG A 21 20.69 2.54 -5.54
CA ARG A 21 20.62 3.53 -4.45
C ARG A 21 19.49 3.21 -3.46
N TYR A 22 18.36 2.67 -3.93
CA TYR A 22 17.21 2.32 -3.09
C TYR A 22 17.16 0.83 -2.69
N HIS A 23 18.05 -0.04 -3.19
CA HIS A 23 18.04 -1.50 -2.94
C HIS A 23 19.43 -2.17 -2.74
N PRO A 24 20.34 -1.66 -1.90
CA PRO A 24 21.65 -2.28 -1.72
C PRO A 24 21.63 -3.68 -1.04
N ASN A 25 20.49 -4.23 -0.60
CA ASN A 25 20.45 -5.41 0.30
C ASN A 25 19.25 -6.39 0.11
N ASN A 26 18.67 -6.55 -1.08
CA ASN A 26 17.45 -7.38 -1.28
C ASN A 26 16.32 -7.06 -0.28
N ARG A 27 16.13 -5.77 0.02
CA ARG A 27 15.08 -5.28 0.91
C ARG A 27 13.98 -4.65 0.08
N ILE A 28 12.73 -4.96 0.42
CA ILE A 28 11.57 -4.30 -0.16
C ILE A 28 11.29 -2.97 0.57
N ASN A 29 10.49 -2.12 -0.05
CA ASN A 29 9.97 -0.89 0.54
C ASN A 29 8.45 -0.87 0.35
N LEU A 30 7.71 -1.11 1.44
CA LEU A 30 6.27 -0.87 1.48
C LEU A 30 6.04 0.63 1.71
N ARG A 31 5.20 1.21 0.86
CA ARG A 31 4.77 2.60 0.94
C ARG A 31 3.28 2.61 1.15
N ILE A 32 2.85 3.10 2.31
CA ILE A 32 1.47 3.00 2.78
C ILE A 32 0.97 4.40 3.09
N LEU A 33 -0.25 4.72 2.72
CA LEU A 33 -0.93 5.94 3.18
C LEU A 33 -1.69 5.62 4.46
N ILE A 34 -1.44 6.40 5.50
CA ILE A 34 -2.14 6.30 6.79
C ILE A 34 -2.77 7.66 7.11
N PRO A 35 -4.06 7.72 7.49
CA PRO A 35 -4.65 8.97 7.95
C PRO A 35 -3.88 9.54 9.13
N ARG A 36 -3.60 10.85 9.11
CA ARG A 36 -2.80 11.51 10.16
C ARG A 36 -3.36 11.26 11.55
N SER A 37 -4.69 11.29 11.68
CA SER A 37 -5.44 10.98 12.92
C SER A 37 -5.08 9.62 13.53
N TYR A 38 -4.72 8.63 12.72
CA TYR A 38 -4.40 7.27 13.16
C TYR A 38 -2.91 7.03 13.36
N SER A 39 -2.04 7.82 12.69
CA SER A 39 -0.58 7.64 12.76
C SER A 39 -0.01 7.69 14.18
N GLY A 40 -0.61 8.49 15.07
CA GLY A 40 -0.19 8.62 16.47
C GLY A 40 -0.29 7.30 17.26
N LYS A 41 -1.20 6.40 16.88
CA LYS A 41 -1.35 5.09 17.53
C LYS A 41 -0.19 4.15 17.19
N ILE A 42 0.32 4.21 15.96
CA ILE A 42 1.49 3.44 15.50
C ILE A 42 2.78 4.03 16.09
N ILE A 43 2.92 5.37 16.07
CA ILE A 43 4.08 6.07 16.65
C ILE A 43 4.17 5.77 18.15
N GLY A 44 3.04 5.92 18.84
CA GLY A 44 2.92 5.72 20.27
C GLY A 44 3.61 6.79 21.13
N PRO A 45 3.45 6.69 22.45
CA PRO A 45 4.03 7.66 23.39
C PRO A 45 5.55 7.73 23.23
N GLN A 46 6.08 8.94 23.02
CA GLN A 46 7.52 9.20 22.84
C GLN A 46 8.16 8.38 21.70
N GLY A 47 7.37 7.87 20.75
CA GLY A 47 7.87 7.01 19.67
C GLY A 47 8.22 5.58 20.11
N LYS A 48 7.89 5.16 21.33
CA LYS A 48 8.27 3.84 21.86
C LYS A 48 7.62 2.69 21.12
N THR A 49 6.38 2.87 20.64
CA THR A 49 5.66 1.82 19.92
C THR A 49 6.33 1.55 18.57
N ILE A 50 6.53 2.57 17.74
CA ILE A 50 7.19 2.40 16.44
C ILE A 50 8.62 1.89 16.57
N GLN A 51 9.37 2.33 17.60
CA GLN A 51 10.70 1.79 17.90
C GLN A 51 10.66 0.31 18.30
N GLY A 52 9.66 -0.09 19.09
CA GLY A 52 9.44 -1.50 19.46
C GLY A 52 9.21 -2.38 18.24
N ILE A 53 8.33 -1.95 17.32
CA ILE A 53 8.05 -2.67 16.06
C ILE A 53 9.31 -2.75 15.20
N THR A 54 10.02 -1.63 15.03
CA THR A 54 11.29 -1.57 14.29
C THR A 54 12.32 -2.57 14.82
N ASN A 55 12.50 -2.62 16.14
CA ASN A 55 13.50 -3.49 16.76
C ASN A 55 13.10 -4.97 16.71
N PHE A 56 11.82 -5.28 16.97
CA PHE A 56 11.33 -6.64 17.04
C PHE A 56 11.32 -7.33 15.68
N TYR A 57 10.86 -6.63 14.64
CA TYR A 57 10.79 -7.18 13.27
C TYR A 57 12.01 -6.84 12.42
N HIS A 58 13.00 -6.13 12.95
CA HIS A 58 14.20 -5.71 12.19
C HIS A 58 13.89 -4.90 10.92
N VAL A 59 12.86 -4.03 10.99
CA VAL A 59 12.41 -3.19 9.89
C VAL A 59 12.68 -1.71 10.15
N PHE A 60 13.01 -0.96 9.11
CA PHE A 60 13.03 0.50 9.17
C PHE A 60 11.63 1.06 8.96
N LEU A 61 11.15 1.89 9.88
CA LEU A 61 9.83 2.51 9.85
C LEU A 61 9.96 4.03 9.91
N GLN A 62 9.31 4.74 8.98
CA GLN A 62 9.35 6.20 8.95
C GLN A 62 8.07 6.78 8.37
N PHE A 63 7.48 7.74 9.06
CA PHE A 63 6.43 8.59 8.50
C PHE A 63 7.01 9.85 7.86
N SER A 64 6.35 10.38 6.84
CA SER A 64 6.61 11.72 6.33
C SER A 64 6.40 12.77 7.43
N THR A 65 7.25 13.80 7.44
CA THR A 65 7.34 14.80 8.52
C THR A 65 6.54 16.08 8.26
N TYR A 66 5.84 16.17 7.13
CA TYR A 66 5.05 17.35 6.80
C TYR A 66 3.98 17.61 7.86
N GLU A 67 3.88 18.86 8.31
CA GLU A 67 2.69 19.31 9.05
C GLU A 67 1.52 19.32 8.08
N SER A 68 0.37 18.84 8.57
CA SER A 68 -0.82 18.68 7.75
C SER A 68 -2.05 18.56 8.62
N SER A 69 -3.21 18.86 8.05
CA SER A 69 -4.50 18.79 8.73
C SER A 69 -4.76 17.37 9.28
N ARG A 70 -5.62 17.23 10.29
CA ARG A 70 -5.99 15.89 10.82
C ARG A 70 -6.61 14.97 9.78
N ARG A 71 -7.20 15.56 8.74
CA ARG A 71 -7.83 14.84 7.63
C ARG A 71 -6.83 14.47 6.55
N SER A 72 -5.57 14.87 6.61
CA SER A 72 -4.58 14.48 5.61
C SER A 72 -4.12 13.03 5.74
N MET A 73 -3.59 12.50 4.64
CA MET A 73 -2.83 11.26 4.63
C MET A 73 -1.35 11.52 4.90
N ARG A 74 -0.69 10.56 5.56
CA ARG A 74 0.76 10.54 5.75
C ARG A 74 1.36 9.33 5.06
N LEU A 75 2.43 9.58 4.33
CA LEU A 75 3.22 8.52 3.74
C LEU A 75 4.00 7.78 4.85
N PHE A 76 3.81 6.47 4.93
CA PHE A 76 4.47 5.57 5.86
C PHE A 76 5.36 4.60 5.08
N HIS A 77 6.67 4.74 5.28
CA HIS A 77 7.69 3.89 4.70
C HIS A 77 8.05 2.75 5.65
N MET A 78 8.03 1.53 5.11
CA MET A 78 8.46 0.32 5.81
C MET A 78 9.44 -0.45 4.93
N ARG A 79 10.68 -0.60 5.41
CA ARG A 79 11.77 -1.22 4.64
C ARG A 79 12.42 -2.36 5.43
N GLY A 80 12.56 -3.51 4.79
CA GLY A 80 13.05 -4.73 5.43
C GLY A 80 12.99 -5.93 4.49
N LYS A 81 13.14 -7.14 5.06
CA LYS A 81 12.85 -8.37 4.33
C LYS A 81 11.34 -8.51 4.12
N SER A 82 10.94 -9.24 3.07
CA SER A 82 9.53 -9.44 2.72
C SER A 82 8.67 -9.88 3.90
N GLU A 83 9.06 -10.95 4.59
CA GLU A 83 8.30 -11.50 5.72
C GLU A 83 8.29 -10.59 6.96
N ASP A 84 9.43 -9.94 7.25
CA ASP A 84 9.54 -8.99 8.35
C ASP A 84 8.62 -7.78 8.16
N CYS A 85 8.56 -7.25 6.93
CA CYS A 85 7.62 -6.19 6.55
C CYS A 85 6.16 -6.64 6.66
N ALA A 86 5.81 -7.85 6.21
CA ALA A 86 4.45 -8.36 6.33
C ALA A 86 4.00 -8.46 7.80
N ASN A 87 4.87 -8.97 8.68
CA ASN A 87 4.60 -9.04 10.11
C ASN A 87 4.47 -7.64 10.75
N ALA A 88 5.41 -6.73 10.48
CA ALA A 88 5.36 -5.37 11.00
C ALA A 88 4.11 -4.60 10.50
N CYS A 89 3.74 -4.76 9.23
CA CYS A 89 2.53 -4.15 8.65
C CYS A 89 1.27 -4.69 9.31
N THR A 90 1.21 -6.00 9.58
CA THR A 90 0.11 -6.63 10.31
C THR A 90 0.01 -6.10 11.73
N ASN A 91 1.13 -5.96 12.45
CA ASN A 91 1.13 -5.43 13.80
C ASN A 91 0.69 -3.95 13.84
N CYS A 92 1.06 -3.15 12.84
CA CYS A 92 0.53 -1.80 12.67
C CYS A 92 -1.00 -1.80 12.49
N LEU A 93 -1.55 -2.68 11.63
CA LEU A 93 -3.00 -2.80 11.46
C LEU A 93 -3.70 -3.21 12.75
N GLU A 94 -3.17 -4.20 13.46
CA GLU A 94 -3.68 -4.65 14.75
C GLU A 94 -3.76 -3.52 15.78
N LEU A 95 -2.74 -2.66 15.85
CA LEU A 95 -2.74 -1.48 16.71
C LEU A 95 -3.83 -0.48 16.33
N LEU A 96 -4.12 -0.33 15.04
CA LEU A 96 -5.20 0.55 14.57
C LEU A 96 -6.57 -0.03 14.91
N ILE A 97 -6.85 -1.29 14.57
CA ILE A 97 -8.13 -1.96 14.85
C ILE A 97 -8.42 -1.99 16.36
N LYS A 98 -7.43 -2.30 17.18
CA LYS A 98 -7.58 -2.28 18.65
C LYS A 98 -7.64 -0.86 19.22
N GLY A 99 -7.13 0.12 18.48
CA GLY A 99 -7.10 1.53 18.87
C GLY A 99 -8.37 2.29 18.52
N PHE A 100 -9.07 1.86 17.47
CA PHE A 100 -10.17 2.60 16.87
C PHE A 100 -11.27 1.63 16.45
N ASN A 101 -12.50 1.90 16.89
CA ASN A 101 -13.68 1.20 16.39
C ASN A 101 -14.19 1.88 15.11
N ASP A 102 -13.33 1.95 14.09
CA ASP A 102 -13.63 2.58 12.81
C ASP A 102 -13.39 1.57 11.67
N PRO A 103 -14.42 1.18 10.89
CA PRO A 103 -14.26 0.26 9.77
C PRO A 103 -13.22 0.68 8.73
N ILE A 104 -12.93 1.98 8.63
CA ILE A 104 -11.83 2.51 7.79
C ILE A 104 -10.48 1.91 8.18
N VAL A 105 -10.26 1.56 9.45
CA VAL A 105 -8.98 0.98 9.87
C VAL A 105 -8.91 -0.54 9.72
N ASN A 106 -9.91 -1.17 9.09
CA ASN A 106 -9.89 -2.61 8.76
C ASN A 106 -9.03 -2.93 7.52
N GLY A 107 -8.19 -1.99 7.08
CA GLY A 107 -7.33 -2.19 5.92
C GLY A 107 -6.22 -1.13 5.84
N MET A 108 -5.32 -1.33 4.89
CA MET A 108 -4.18 -0.44 4.62
C MET A 108 -4.14 -0.09 3.14
N ASP A 109 -3.80 1.16 2.85
CA ASP A 109 -3.72 1.71 1.49
C ASP A 109 -2.26 1.69 1.01
N PHE A 110 -1.92 0.68 0.22
CA PHE A 110 -0.58 0.53 -0.37
C PHE A 110 -0.45 1.39 -1.63
N ILE A 111 0.71 1.98 -1.84
CA ILE A 111 1.05 2.71 -3.06
C ILE A 111 1.86 1.80 -3.96
N LEU A 112 1.34 1.48 -5.15
CA LEU A 112 2.01 0.62 -6.11
C LEU A 112 2.10 1.29 -7.50
N PRO A 113 3.21 1.12 -8.23
CA PRO A 113 3.30 1.52 -9.64
C PRO A 113 2.24 0.83 -10.50
N ASP A 114 1.61 1.58 -11.40
CA ASP A 114 0.58 1.05 -12.30
C ASP A 114 1.09 -0.09 -13.18
N LEU A 115 2.34 0.01 -13.64
CA LEU A 115 2.99 -1.06 -14.40
C LEU A 115 3.07 -2.36 -13.59
N PHE A 116 3.38 -2.27 -12.30
CA PHE A 116 3.43 -3.44 -11.42
C PHE A 116 2.03 -4.00 -11.17
N ILE A 117 1.03 -3.13 -11.00
CA ILE A 117 -0.38 -3.53 -10.88
C ILE A 117 -0.81 -4.33 -12.12
N ASN A 118 -0.59 -3.79 -13.33
CA ASN A 118 -1.01 -4.45 -14.57
C ASN A 118 -0.26 -5.77 -14.78
N PHE A 119 1.04 -5.81 -14.48
CA PHE A 119 1.82 -7.04 -14.50
C PHE A 119 1.23 -8.14 -13.62
N LEU A 120 0.78 -7.80 -12.40
CA LEU A 120 0.13 -8.78 -11.51
C LEU A 120 -1.24 -9.23 -12.01
N LYS A 121 -2.02 -8.34 -12.65
CA LYS A 121 -3.29 -8.71 -13.29
C LYS A 121 -3.12 -9.68 -14.46
N GLU A 122 -2.00 -9.60 -15.16
CA GLU A 122 -1.68 -10.46 -16.31
C GLU A 122 -1.06 -11.82 -15.90
N GLY A 123 -0.98 -12.12 -14.60
CA GLY A 123 -0.42 -13.39 -14.09
C GLY A 123 1.04 -13.31 -13.69
N GLY A 124 1.59 -12.11 -13.57
CA GLY A 124 2.96 -11.86 -13.13
C GLY A 124 3.97 -12.63 -13.97
N LYS A 125 5.00 -13.20 -13.32
CA LYS A 125 6.06 -13.95 -14.01
C LYS A 125 5.54 -15.19 -14.77
N LYS A 126 4.41 -15.75 -14.34
CA LYS A 126 3.82 -16.93 -14.97
C LYS A 126 3.17 -16.60 -16.31
N GLN A 127 2.82 -15.33 -16.54
CA GLN A 127 2.21 -14.84 -17.79
C GLN A 127 1.04 -15.73 -18.24
N ASN A 128 0.25 -16.22 -17.27
CA ASN A 128 -0.81 -17.19 -17.48
C ASN A 128 -2.19 -16.54 -17.59
N GLY A 129 -2.26 -15.21 -17.58
CA GLY A 129 -3.50 -14.43 -17.63
C GLY A 129 -4.37 -14.52 -16.37
N LYS A 130 -3.90 -15.20 -15.31
CA LYS A 130 -4.65 -15.27 -14.04
C LYS A 130 -4.34 -14.05 -13.19
N ASN A 131 -5.38 -13.33 -12.79
CA ASN A 131 -5.22 -12.13 -11.99
C ASN A 131 -4.74 -12.46 -10.58
N ILE A 132 -3.49 -12.08 -10.26
CA ILE A 132 -2.87 -12.37 -8.97
C ILE A 132 -3.61 -11.68 -7.81
N PHE A 133 -4.18 -10.49 -8.01
CA PHE A 133 -4.96 -9.83 -6.96
C PHE A 133 -6.24 -10.58 -6.64
N GLN A 134 -6.90 -11.14 -7.66
CA GLN A 134 -8.07 -12.01 -7.45
C GLN A 134 -7.68 -13.28 -6.69
N ASP A 135 -6.63 -13.97 -7.14
CA ASP A 135 -6.11 -15.16 -6.47
C ASP A 135 -5.72 -14.87 -5.01
N MET A 136 -5.09 -13.73 -4.74
CA MET A 136 -4.73 -13.28 -3.39
C MET A 136 -5.97 -13.05 -2.52
N ALA A 137 -6.95 -12.29 -3.04
CA ALA A 137 -8.16 -11.94 -2.33
C ALA A 137 -8.98 -13.18 -1.92
N GLU A 138 -9.15 -14.11 -2.85
CA GLU A 138 -9.88 -15.37 -2.63
C GLU A 138 -9.17 -16.28 -1.62
N GLN A 139 -7.85 -16.49 -1.76
CA GLN A 139 -7.08 -17.39 -0.89
C GLN A 139 -6.95 -16.88 0.54
N THR A 140 -7.01 -15.56 0.72
CA THR A 140 -6.81 -14.94 2.03
C THR A 140 -8.09 -14.41 2.66
N ASN A 141 -9.23 -14.48 1.96
CA ASN A 141 -10.51 -13.93 2.41
C ASN A 141 -10.36 -12.45 2.83
N THR A 142 -9.86 -11.64 1.89
CA THR A 142 -9.68 -10.19 2.01
C THR A 142 -10.32 -9.50 0.81
N GLU A 143 -10.82 -8.28 0.97
CA GLU A 143 -11.13 -7.41 -0.17
C GLU A 143 -9.86 -6.67 -0.58
N ILE A 144 -9.51 -6.79 -1.86
CA ILE A 144 -8.46 -5.99 -2.50
C ILE A 144 -9.14 -5.03 -3.47
N ARG A 145 -8.99 -3.73 -3.21
CA ARG A 145 -9.49 -2.67 -4.09
C ARG A 145 -8.34 -1.92 -4.72
N ILE A 146 -8.40 -1.73 -6.03
CA ILE A 146 -7.44 -0.91 -6.77
C ILE A 146 -8.16 0.35 -7.21
N MET A 147 -7.68 1.50 -6.74
CA MET A 147 -8.24 2.78 -7.11
C MET A 147 -7.89 3.11 -8.56
N SER A 148 -8.86 3.67 -9.29
CA SER A 148 -8.69 4.07 -10.69
C SER A 148 -7.73 5.27 -10.82
N ARG A 149 -7.75 6.18 -9.84
CA ARG A 149 -6.99 7.44 -9.87
C ARG A 149 -5.51 7.24 -9.55
N PHE A 150 -4.67 7.93 -10.32
CA PHE A 150 -3.24 8.08 -10.03
C PHE A 150 -3.02 9.09 -8.90
N LEU A 151 -1.97 8.85 -8.12
CA LEU A 151 -1.49 9.82 -7.16
C LEU A 151 -0.90 11.06 -7.88
N PRO A 152 -0.95 12.25 -7.26
CA PRO A 152 -0.44 13.49 -7.86
C PRO A 152 1.01 13.34 -8.36
N ASN A 153 1.26 13.81 -9.59
CA ASN A 153 2.58 13.82 -10.23
C ASN A 153 3.28 12.44 -10.26
N SER A 154 2.52 11.35 -10.20
CA SER A 154 3.01 9.99 -10.06
C SER A 154 2.37 9.05 -11.08
N THR A 155 2.99 7.90 -11.30
CA THR A 155 2.42 6.76 -12.02
C THR A 155 1.94 5.66 -11.07
N GLU A 156 1.76 5.98 -9.80
CA GLU A 156 1.34 5.05 -8.76
C GLU A 156 -0.13 5.22 -8.44
N ARG A 157 -0.77 4.11 -8.10
CA ARG A 157 -2.17 4.05 -7.66
C ARG A 157 -2.24 3.43 -6.28
N ILE A 158 -3.40 3.61 -5.65
CA ILE A 158 -3.68 3.04 -4.34
C ILE A 158 -4.25 1.63 -4.51
N VAL A 159 -3.65 0.68 -3.81
CA VAL A 159 -4.16 -0.69 -3.65
C VAL A 159 -4.48 -0.88 -2.18
N ARG A 160 -5.77 -0.93 -1.88
CA ARG A 160 -6.27 -1.16 -0.53
C ARG A 160 -6.45 -2.64 -0.30
N ILE A 161 -5.85 -3.16 0.76
CA ILE A 161 -6.13 -4.52 1.26
C ILE A 161 -6.89 -4.37 2.57
N SER A 162 -8.07 -4.99 2.64
CA SER A 162 -8.95 -4.91 3.80
C SER A 162 -9.50 -6.27 4.21
N ILE A 163 -9.79 -6.39 5.50
CA ILE A 163 -10.36 -7.57 6.13
C ILE A 163 -11.78 -7.28 6.63
N PRO A 164 -12.61 -8.31 6.86
CA PRO A 164 -13.85 -8.12 7.59
C PRO A 164 -13.58 -7.49 8.96
N THR A 165 -14.61 -6.84 9.52
CA THR A 165 -14.52 -6.27 10.87
C THR A 165 -14.37 -7.38 11.91
N GLY A 166 -13.34 -7.26 12.74
CA GLY A 166 -13.02 -8.23 13.79
C GLY A 166 -11.52 -8.51 13.85
N ASP A 167 -10.99 -8.70 15.06
CA ASP A 167 -9.57 -9.00 15.25
C ASP A 167 -9.21 -10.44 14.85
N GLU A 168 -10.21 -11.33 14.79
CA GLU A 168 -10.06 -12.70 14.30
C GLU A 168 -9.58 -12.77 12.84
N TYR A 169 -9.82 -11.72 12.06
CA TYR A 169 -9.44 -11.65 10.64
C TYR A 169 -8.06 -11.02 10.42
N ILE A 170 -7.34 -10.57 11.44
CA ILE A 170 -6.01 -9.96 11.28
C ILE A 170 -5.02 -10.90 10.60
N ARG A 171 -5.15 -12.21 10.83
CA ARG A 171 -4.30 -13.22 10.18
C ARG A 171 -4.52 -13.28 8.66
N ASN A 172 -5.72 -13.00 8.19
CA ASN A 172 -6.03 -12.93 6.76
C ASN A 172 -5.25 -11.79 6.10
N PHE A 173 -5.22 -10.63 6.75
CA PHE A 173 -4.42 -9.49 6.31
C PHE A 173 -2.93 -9.83 6.22
N TYR A 174 -2.37 -10.51 7.23
CA TYR A 174 -0.98 -10.99 7.17
C TYR A 174 -0.71 -11.84 5.94
N HIS A 175 -1.57 -12.81 5.64
CA HIS A 175 -1.39 -13.67 4.48
C HIS A 175 -1.46 -12.89 3.17
N ALA A 176 -2.40 -11.94 3.05
CA ALA A 176 -2.51 -11.09 1.86
C ALA A 176 -1.27 -10.20 1.67
N VAL A 177 -0.80 -9.54 2.73
CA VAL A 177 0.40 -8.71 2.68
C VAL A 177 1.65 -9.55 2.41
N LYS A 178 1.75 -10.77 2.97
CA LYS A 178 2.86 -11.68 2.67
C LYS A 178 2.95 -12.03 1.18
N LEU A 179 1.81 -12.28 0.53
CA LEU A 179 1.78 -12.51 -0.91
C LEU A 179 2.20 -11.26 -1.69
N LEU A 180 1.72 -10.08 -1.29
CA LEU A 180 2.13 -8.80 -1.90
C LEU A 180 3.63 -8.55 -1.76
N THR A 181 4.21 -8.74 -0.56
CA THR A 181 5.62 -8.51 -0.31
C THR A 181 6.52 -9.48 -1.07
N GLN A 182 6.07 -10.74 -1.25
CA GLN A 182 6.73 -11.71 -2.12
C GLN A 182 6.72 -11.25 -3.58
N GLN A 183 5.58 -10.76 -4.08
CA GLN A 183 5.53 -10.21 -5.44
C GLN A 183 6.47 -9.01 -5.61
N LEU A 184 6.57 -8.12 -4.61
CA LEU A 184 7.50 -6.99 -4.63
C LEU A 184 8.96 -7.44 -4.63
N GLU A 185 9.31 -8.43 -3.80
CA GLU A 185 10.67 -8.98 -3.70
C GLU A 185 11.09 -9.68 -4.99
N GLU A 186 10.22 -10.52 -5.54
CA GLU A 186 10.48 -11.27 -6.77
C GLU A 186 10.58 -10.38 -8.01
N ASN A 187 9.87 -9.25 -8.03
CA ASN A 187 9.74 -8.38 -9.20
C ASN A 187 10.31 -6.98 -8.95
N ILE A 188 11.27 -6.86 -8.04
CA ILE A 188 11.80 -5.58 -7.57
C ILE A 188 12.34 -4.70 -8.70
N THR A 189 12.96 -5.30 -9.72
CA THR A 189 13.45 -4.60 -10.90
C THR A 189 12.31 -3.95 -11.69
N LEU A 190 11.16 -4.61 -11.80
CA LEU A 190 9.99 -4.04 -12.45
C LEU A 190 9.41 -2.87 -11.64
N VAL A 191 9.39 -3.00 -10.31
CA VAL A 191 8.90 -1.96 -9.39
C VAL A 191 9.78 -0.72 -9.43
N MET A 192 11.10 -0.90 -9.56
CA MET A 192 12.08 0.16 -9.30
C MET A 192 12.81 0.68 -10.52
N CYS A 193 12.96 -0.14 -11.55
CA CYS A 193 13.76 0.17 -12.74
C CYS A 193 12.91 0.41 -14.00
N ALA A 194 11.58 0.40 -13.91
CA ALA A 194 10.73 0.64 -15.07
C ALA A 194 10.90 2.07 -15.60
N PRO A 195 11.33 2.24 -16.86
CA PRO A 195 11.45 3.56 -17.46
C PRO A 195 10.09 4.27 -17.50
N GLY A 196 10.04 5.52 -17.05
CA GLY A 196 8.80 6.28 -16.93
C GLY A 196 8.05 6.12 -15.61
N ASN A 197 8.47 5.21 -14.72
CA ASN A 197 7.88 5.13 -13.37
C ASN A 197 8.23 6.38 -12.55
N LYS A 198 7.20 7.07 -12.04
CA LYS A 198 7.30 8.26 -11.20
C LYS A 198 6.72 7.95 -9.83
N PHE A 199 7.60 7.82 -8.84
CA PHE A 199 7.19 7.61 -7.46
C PHE A 199 6.56 8.87 -6.88
N TYR A 200 5.38 8.73 -6.29
CA TYR A 200 4.70 9.75 -5.52
C TYR A 200 5.62 10.28 -4.43
N LYS A 201 5.69 11.59 -4.31
CA LYS A 201 6.34 12.26 -3.20
C LYS A 201 5.29 13.14 -2.58
N GLN A 202 5.18 13.06 -1.26
CA GLN A 202 4.42 14.07 -0.53
C GLN A 202 5.30 15.32 -0.52
N GLU A 203 4.93 16.31 -1.32
CA GLU A 203 5.73 17.52 -1.56
C GLU A 203 5.15 18.71 -0.81
N VAL A 204 3.83 18.74 -0.61
CA VAL A 204 3.11 19.85 0.01
C VAL A 204 2.18 19.37 1.14
N GLU A 205 1.86 20.32 2.02
CA GLU A 205 0.86 20.13 3.08
C GLU A 205 -0.51 19.86 2.46
N ASP A 206 -1.23 18.86 2.98
CA ASP A 206 -2.58 18.45 2.54
C ASP A 206 -2.70 17.95 1.07
N ASP A 207 -1.60 17.49 0.45
CA ASP A 207 -1.59 16.89 -0.92
C ASP A 207 -2.65 15.80 -1.16
N LEU A 208 -3.07 15.13 -0.09
CA LEU A 208 -4.10 14.09 -0.10
C LEU A 208 -4.94 14.22 1.17
N VAL A 209 -6.20 14.61 1.02
CA VAL A 209 -7.16 14.55 2.11
C VAL A 209 -7.75 13.14 2.14
N PHE A 210 -7.83 12.57 3.33
CA PHE A 210 -8.36 11.25 3.62
C PHE A 210 -9.76 11.03 3.02
N THR A 211 -10.62 12.06 3.04
CA THR A 211 -11.94 12.02 2.40
C THR A 211 -11.88 11.88 0.88
N ASP A 212 -10.78 12.27 0.25
CA ASP A 212 -10.58 12.15 -1.20
C ASP A 212 -10.19 10.72 -1.59
N ILE A 213 -9.74 9.93 -0.62
CA ILE A 213 -9.29 8.54 -0.80
C ILE A 213 -10.32 7.55 -0.28
N VAL A 214 -11.13 7.88 0.74
CA VAL A 214 -12.31 7.05 1.07
C VAL A 214 -13.38 7.34 0.02
N PRO A 215 -13.57 6.47 -0.99
CA PRO A 215 -14.46 6.83 -2.06
C PRO A 215 -15.88 6.58 -1.55
N SER A 216 -16.75 7.58 -1.72
CA SER A 216 -18.02 7.28 -2.37
C SER A 216 -17.65 6.48 -3.62
N ARG A 217 -17.89 5.15 -3.64
CA ARG A 217 -17.48 4.21 -4.70
C ARG A 217 -17.38 4.93 -6.05
N ASP A 218 -16.16 5.20 -6.53
CA ASP A 218 -15.99 5.64 -7.92
C ASP A 218 -16.41 4.43 -8.77
N GLU A 219 -17.28 4.63 -9.77
CA GLU A 219 -17.83 3.53 -10.58
C GLU A 219 -16.75 2.71 -11.31
N ASP A 220 -15.55 3.29 -11.45
CA ASP A 220 -14.39 2.71 -12.13
C ASP A 220 -13.39 2.00 -11.20
N ASP A 221 -13.65 1.93 -9.88
CA ASP A 221 -12.78 1.18 -8.95
C ASP A 221 -12.87 -0.33 -9.20
N GLU A 222 -11.71 -0.99 -9.24
CA GLU A 222 -11.64 -2.45 -9.40
C GLU A 222 -11.63 -3.14 -8.04
N ILE A 223 -12.66 -3.94 -7.76
CA ILE A 223 -12.81 -4.65 -6.48
C ILE A 223 -12.68 -6.15 -6.71
N TYR A 224 -11.73 -6.77 -6.00
CA TYR A 224 -11.49 -8.21 -6.01
C TYR A 224 -11.91 -8.79 -4.65
N CYS A 225 -12.87 -9.73 -4.69
CA CYS A 225 -13.56 -10.30 -3.52
C CYS A 225 -14.26 -9.23 -2.66
N GLU A 226 -15.53 -8.92 -2.94
CA GLU A 226 -16.28 -7.99 -2.09
C GLU A 226 -16.51 -8.58 -0.69
N LEU A 227 -16.08 -7.86 0.35
CA LEU A 227 -16.44 -8.23 1.72
C LEU A 227 -17.94 -8.01 1.93
N SER A 228 -18.68 -9.07 2.26
CA SER A 228 -20.13 -9.00 2.38
C SER A 228 -20.61 -8.02 3.48
N THR A 229 -21.23 -6.93 3.01
CA THR A 229 -22.39 -6.19 3.52
C THR A 229 -22.34 -5.47 4.88
N ARG A 230 -21.56 -5.87 5.89
CA ARG A 230 -21.58 -5.15 7.19
C ARG A 230 -20.74 -3.87 7.23
N ALA A 231 -19.59 -3.84 6.55
CA ALA A 231 -18.76 -2.64 6.47
C ALA A 231 -19.40 -1.54 5.59
N GLN A 232 -20.14 -1.92 4.56
CA GLN A 232 -20.88 -1.01 3.67
C GLN A 232 -22.06 -0.33 4.41
N GLN A 233 -22.75 -1.05 5.30
CA GLN A 233 -23.82 -0.48 6.12
C GLN A 233 -23.29 0.58 7.10
N TYR A 234 -22.08 0.43 7.63
CA TYR A 234 -21.50 1.44 8.54
C TYR A 234 -21.10 2.75 7.83
N MET A 235 -20.66 2.69 6.57
CA MET A 235 -20.29 3.90 5.80
C MET A 235 -21.51 4.67 5.27
N GLN A 236 -22.69 4.06 5.16
CA GLN A 236 -23.93 4.76 4.79
C GLN A 236 -24.62 5.47 5.96
N TYR A 237 -24.39 5.04 7.20
CA TYR A 237 -25.13 5.54 8.37
C TYR A 237 -24.54 6.77 9.07
N ASN A 238 -23.32 7.22 8.70
CA ASN A 238 -22.65 8.37 9.34
C ASN A 238 -22.51 9.60 8.43
N THR A 239 -23.31 9.67 7.35
CA THR A 239 -23.42 10.85 6.48
C THR A 239 -24.78 11.53 6.63
N ILE A 240 -25.20 11.76 7.87
CA ILE A 240 -26.26 12.71 8.25
C ILE A 240 -25.75 13.55 9.43
#